data_AF-A0A1D7XT65-F1
#
_entry.id   AF-A0A1D7XT65-F1
#
_cell.length_a   1.000
_cell.length_b   1.000
_cell.length_c   1.000
_cell.angle_alpha   90.00
_cell.angle_beta   90.00
_cell.angle_gamma   90.00
#
_symmetry.space_group_name_H-M   'P 1'
#
loop_
_entity.id
_entity.type
_entity.pdbx_description
1 polymer ?
#
loop_
_entity_poly.entity_id
_entity_poly.type
_entity_poly.pdbx_seq_one_letter_code
_entity_poly.pdbx_strand_id
1 'polypeptide(L)'
;MKKSILAFSVLATIALFSCSSDDDNNGGTTTPQVNVVSVTGSITSNTTWSNDNIYQLNQKVVVQDGATLTIEAGTIVKGSSGTGSLASALVVARGGKLMAEGTASEPIIMTSASDNITIGQTMGTNLDQNDRGLWGGLIVLGNAPCSFSGDVTDLQIEGIPAEDTWGLYGGSNATDNSGVMKYISIRHGGALIGEGNEINGLTLGGVGSGTEIDHIEVVANVDDGVEFFGGTVNASNLLVWAQGDDAIDIDQAYSGTIDNVVVHLGDVSDHAFEVDGPEGTAAGSFILQNASIFGNSVTENGEYADYRKAATGATNNVFASGFPVGKDVELDNDAVAESYNAGTLTFGTWEIILPSGVTDVTSIFVNKAENVSVTGFGDNATAVTAQGSVGADTSAFGWTYSNAKAGLGY
;
A
#
# COMPACT_ATOMS: atom_id res chain seq x y z
N MET A 1 -44.16 38.95 62.74
CA MET A 1 -43.70 40.16 63.46
C MET A 1 -42.56 40.80 62.67
N LYS A 2 -42.73 42.07 62.26
CA LYS A 2 -41.72 43.10 61.90
C LYS A 2 -40.73 42.76 60.76
N LYS A 3 -40.41 43.62 59.77
CA LYS A 3 -40.81 44.97 59.34
C LYS A 3 -40.20 45.14 57.92
N SER A 4 -40.95 45.70 56.99
CA SER A 4 -40.47 46.19 55.68
C SER A 4 -39.50 47.37 55.84
N ILE A 5 -38.59 47.58 54.89
CA ILE A 5 -38.17 48.90 54.36
C ILE A 5 -37.68 48.72 52.91
N LEU A 6 -38.19 49.64 52.08
CA LEU A 6 -38.07 49.82 50.64
C LEU A 6 -36.93 50.81 50.35
N ALA A 7 -36.17 50.67 49.25
CA ALA A 7 -35.35 51.77 48.71
C ALA A 7 -35.16 51.69 47.18
N PHE A 8 -35.94 52.55 46.53
CA PHE A 8 -35.79 53.30 45.28
C PHE A 8 -34.66 53.04 44.26
N SER A 9 -35.13 53.04 43.01
CA SER A 9 -34.49 53.03 41.68
C SER A 9 -33.70 54.29 41.28
N VAL A 10 -32.70 54.14 40.41
CA VAL A 10 -32.36 55.13 39.35
C VAL A 10 -31.92 54.38 38.08
N LEU A 11 -32.56 54.73 36.96
CA LEU A 11 -32.34 54.29 35.58
C LEU A 11 -31.49 55.36 34.88
N ALA A 12 -30.47 54.98 34.09
CA ALA A 12 -29.75 55.92 33.22
C ALA A 12 -29.47 55.28 31.85
N THR A 13 -30.23 55.70 30.86
CA THR A 13 -30.01 55.49 29.42
C THR A 13 -29.12 56.59 28.86
N ILE A 14 -28.06 56.24 28.13
CA ILE A 14 -27.36 57.15 27.22
C ILE A 14 -27.24 56.43 25.87
N ALA A 15 -27.87 57.00 24.85
CA ALA A 15 -27.63 56.71 23.45
C ALA A 15 -26.75 57.82 22.87
N LEU A 16 -25.71 57.45 22.13
CA LEU A 16 -24.99 58.35 21.23
C LEU A 16 -24.73 57.61 19.92
N PHE A 17 -25.36 58.11 18.86
CA PHE A 17 -24.95 57.88 17.48
C PHE A 17 -24.05 59.04 17.05
N SER A 18 -22.89 58.74 16.49
CA SER A 18 -22.12 59.65 15.65
C SER A 18 -21.44 58.83 14.57
N CYS A 19 -21.84 59.05 13.31
CA CYS A 19 -21.14 58.55 12.13
C CYS A 19 -20.11 59.59 11.68
N SER A 20 -18.93 59.12 11.31
CA SER A 20 -18.02 59.78 10.36
C SER A 20 -17.37 58.67 9.53
N SER A 21 -17.63 58.70 8.23
CA SER A 21 -17.05 57.88 7.18
C SER A 21 -15.56 58.16 7.04
N ASP A 22 -14.75 57.11 6.80
CA ASP A 22 -13.95 56.96 5.58
C ASP A 22 -13.22 55.60 5.61
N ASP A 23 -13.20 54.97 4.43
CA ASP A 23 -12.65 53.66 4.11
C ASP A 23 -11.17 53.52 4.47
N ASP A 24 -10.75 52.33 4.90
CA ASP A 24 -9.58 51.64 4.33
C ASP A 24 -9.47 50.20 4.86
N ASN A 25 -9.94 49.28 4.01
CA ASN A 25 -9.31 48.02 3.66
C ASN A 25 -8.79 47.13 4.81
N ASN A 26 -9.71 46.51 5.55
CA ASN A 26 -9.37 45.31 6.32
C ASN A 26 -9.14 44.17 5.33
N GLY A 27 -7.88 43.99 4.91
CA GLY A 27 -7.40 42.80 4.21
C GLY A 27 -7.61 41.60 5.10
N GLY A 28 -8.82 41.05 5.08
CA GLY A 28 -9.11 39.74 5.62
C GLY A 28 -8.26 38.76 4.84
N THR A 29 -7.22 38.25 5.47
CA THR A 29 -6.61 36.98 5.08
C THR A 29 -7.71 35.94 5.19
N THR A 30 -8.42 35.69 4.09
CA THR A 30 -9.26 34.52 3.94
C THR A 30 -8.34 33.33 4.14
N THR A 31 -8.41 32.69 5.31
CA THR A 31 -7.89 31.34 5.47
C THR A 31 -8.47 30.55 4.30
N PRO A 32 -7.65 29.91 3.45
CA PRO A 32 -8.18 29.14 2.33
C PRO A 32 -9.21 28.16 2.87
N GLN A 33 -10.46 28.30 2.45
CA GLN A 33 -11.49 27.37 2.86
C GLN A 33 -11.15 26.03 2.20
N VAL A 34 -10.66 25.07 2.99
CA VAL A 34 -10.39 23.72 2.49
C VAL A 34 -11.71 23.16 1.96
N ASN A 35 -11.79 22.93 0.65
CA ASN A 35 -12.98 22.37 0.04
C ASN A 35 -12.94 20.85 0.20
N VAL A 36 -13.69 20.33 1.17
CA VAL A 36 -13.82 18.89 1.41
C VAL A 36 -15.07 18.37 0.67
N VAL A 37 -14.86 17.48 -0.30
CA VAL A 37 -15.92 16.82 -1.06
C VAL A 37 -16.14 15.42 -0.47
N SER A 38 -17.28 15.23 0.18
CA SER A 38 -17.67 13.90 0.67
C SER A 38 -18.11 13.01 -0.50
N VAL A 39 -17.51 11.83 -0.62
CA VAL A 39 -17.83 10.82 -1.64
C VAL A 39 -18.19 9.48 -0.98
N THR A 40 -19.13 8.75 -1.57
CA THR A 40 -19.63 7.46 -1.05
C THR A 40 -20.32 6.68 -2.18
N GLY A 41 -20.33 5.34 -2.09
CA GLY A 41 -21.03 4.48 -3.04
C GLY A 41 -20.37 4.41 -4.42
N SER A 42 -21.18 4.11 -5.44
CA SER A 42 -20.68 3.79 -6.78
C SER A 42 -20.45 5.01 -7.67
N ILE A 43 -19.30 5.03 -8.36
CA ILE A 43 -19.01 5.90 -9.50
C ILE A 43 -19.39 5.13 -10.77
N THR A 44 -20.53 5.49 -11.36
CA THR A 44 -21.12 4.80 -12.54
C THR A 44 -20.93 5.55 -13.85
N SER A 45 -20.21 6.67 -13.82
CA SER A 45 -19.90 7.48 -15.00
C SER A 45 -18.56 8.16 -14.81
N ASN A 46 -17.92 8.54 -15.92
CA ASN A 46 -16.63 9.21 -15.90
C ASN A 46 -16.67 10.42 -14.96
N THR A 47 -15.73 10.45 -14.02
CA THR A 47 -15.66 11.42 -12.93
C THR A 47 -14.23 11.91 -12.81
N THR A 48 -14.04 13.20 -12.57
CA THR A 48 -12.72 13.79 -12.33
C THR A 48 -12.68 14.36 -10.92
N TRP A 49 -11.60 14.04 -10.20
CA TRP A 49 -11.23 14.60 -8.91
C TRP A 49 -10.07 15.56 -9.10
N SER A 50 -10.27 16.84 -8.79
CA SER A 50 -9.27 17.90 -8.97
C SER A 50 -8.47 18.20 -7.71
N ASN A 51 -7.27 18.73 -7.86
CA ASN A 51 -6.39 19.05 -6.74
C ASN A 51 -6.81 20.30 -5.92
N ASP A 52 -7.85 21.01 -6.36
CA ASP A 52 -8.50 22.09 -5.60
C ASP A 52 -9.32 21.59 -4.40
N ASN A 53 -9.53 20.27 -4.29
CA ASN A 53 -10.39 19.66 -3.29
C ASN A 53 -9.65 18.56 -2.50
N ILE A 54 -10.14 18.30 -1.28
CA ILE A 54 -9.88 17.05 -0.56
C ILE A 54 -11.11 16.16 -0.76
N TYR A 55 -10.92 14.96 -1.29
CA TYR A 55 -12.01 13.98 -1.46
C TYR A 55 -12.06 13.06 -0.26
N GLN A 56 -13.13 13.11 0.52
CA GLN A 56 -13.30 12.29 1.71
C GLN A 56 -14.20 11.09 1.42
N LEU A 57 -13.62 9.88 1.43
CA LEU A 57 -14.32 8.62 1.27
C LEU A 57 -15.11 8.31 2.56
N ASN A 58 -16.41 8.13 2.41
CA ASN A 58 -17.29 7.68 3.48
C ASN A 58 -17.77 6.28 3.10
N GLN A 59 -17.22 5.26 3.78
CA GLN A 59 -17.34 3.85 3.37
C GLN A 59 -16.68 3.59 2.00
N LYS A 60 -16.91 2.41 1.44
CA LYS A 60 -16.36 2.01 0.14
C LYS A 60 -16.89 2.91 -0.97
N VAL A 61 -15.97 3.41 -1.80
CA VAL A 61 -16.26 4.11 -3.05
C VAL A 61 -15.81 3.23 -4.20
N VAL A 62 -16.74 2.85 -5.09
CA VAL A 62 -16.50 1.82 -6.10
C VAL A 62 -16.58 2.41 -7.50
N VAL A 63 -15.48 2.40 -8.25
CA VAL A 63 -15.47 2.69 -9.68
C VAL A 63 -15.99 1.47 -10.41
N GLN A 64 -17.19 1.59 -10.97
CA GLN A 64 -17.92 0.47 -11.59
C GLN A 64 -17.45 0.19 -13.02
N ASP A 65 -17.83 -0.97 -13.54
CA ASP A 65 -17.64 -1.34 -14.95
C ASP A 65 -18.09 -0.22 -15.91
N GLY A 66 -17.22 0.11 -16.85
CA GLY A 66 -17.43 1.15 -17.86
C GLY A 66 -17.24 2.59 -17.37
N ALA A 67 -17.00 2.81 -16.08
CA ALA A 67 -16.67 4.12 -15.52
C ALA A 67 -15.16 4.34 -15.42
N THR A 68 -14.74 5.59 -15.60
CA THR A 68 -13.36 6.02 -15.34
C THR A 68 -13.34 7.08 -14.25
N LEU A 69 -12.56 6.85 -13.20
CA LEU A 69 -12.20 7.88 -12.24
C LEU A 69 -10.84 8.46 -12.63
N THR A 70 -10.80 9.75 -12.92
CA THR A 70 -9.54 10.50 -13.10
C THR A 70 -9.23 11.28 -11.84
N ILE A 71 -8.02 11.14 -11.30
CA ILE A 71 -7.53 11.90 -10.15
C ILE A 71 -6.35 12.75 -10.62
N GLU A 72 -6.48 14.07 -10.51
CA GLU A 72 -5.42 15.01 -10.92
C GLU A 72 -4.23 14.96 -9.96
N ALA A 73 -3.02 15.26 -10.48
CA ALA A 73 -1.80 15.32 -9.68
C ALA A 73 -1.94 16.29 -8.48
N GLY A 74 -1.38 15.92 -7.34
CA GLY A 74 -1.48 16.68 -6.08
C GLY A 74 -2.81 16.56 -5.34
N THR A 75 -3.77 15.78 -5.85
CA THR A 75 -5.05 15.55 -5.15
C THR A 75 -4.84 14.76 -3.85
N ILE A 76 -5.56 15.17 -2.81
CA ILE A 76 -5.61 14.47 -1.52
C ILE A 76 -6.95 13.73 -1.40
N VAL A 77 -6.87 12.43 -1.17
CA VAL A 77 -7.99 11.54 -0.87
C VAL A 77 -7.88 11.09 0.58
N LYS A 78 -8.97 11.21 1.35
CA LYS A 78 -9.02 10.85 2.77
C LYS A 78 -10.07 9.78 3.05
N GLY A 79 -9.67 8.64 3.62
CA GLY A 79 -10.57 7.61 4.10
C GLY A 79 -11.12 7.93 5.50
N SER A 80 -12.43 7.84 5.68
CA SER A 80 -13.06 7.94 7.00
C SER A 80 -12.89 6.65 7.80
N SER A 81 -12.63 6.77 9.10
CA SER A 81 -12.53 5.62 10.00
C SER A 81 -13.80 4.76 9.99
N GLY A 82 -13.63 3.44 10.01
CA GLY A 82 -14.72 2.47 10.11
C GLY A 82 -14.18 1.05 9.96
N THR A 83 -15.00 0.06 10.31
CA THR A 83 -14.68 -1.36 10.15
C THR A 83 -15.83 -2.08 9.42
N GLY A 84 -15.57 -3.29 8.91
CA GLY A 84 -16.56 -4.08 8.20
C GLY A 84 -17.16 -3.36 7.00
N SER A 85 -18.49 -3.38 6.88
CA SER A 85 -19.22 -2.63 5.86
C SER A 85 -19.01 -1.11 5.93
N LEU A 86 -18.64 -0.57 7.10
CA LEU A 86 -18.42 0.86 7.32
C LEU A 86 -17.00 1.33 7.00
N ALA A 87 -16.04 0.42 6.82
CA ALA A 87 -14.68 0.78 6.45
C ALA A 87 -14.66 1.49 5.09
N SER A 88 -13.93 2.60 5.00
CA SER A 88 -13.74 3.31 3.74
C SER A 88 -12.57 2.77 2.95
N ALA A 89 -12.76 2.56 1.65
CA ALA A 89 -11.70 2.18 0.71
C ALA A 89 -12.05 2.75 -0.67
N LEU A 90 -11.05 2.93 -1.53
CA LEU A 90 -11.29 3.15 -2.96
C LEU A 90 -11.15 1.81 -3.66
N VAL A 91 -12.20 1.40 -4.38
CA VAL A 91 -12.24 0.13 -5.10
C VAL A 91 -12.43 0.41 -6.58
N VAL A 92 -11.56 -0.15 -7.43
CA VAL A 92 -11.74 -0.20 -8.87
C VAL A 92 -12.24 -1.60 -9.19
N ALA A 93 -13.53 -1.73 -9.50
CA ALA A 93 -14.11 -3.02 -9.86
C ALA A 93 -13.68 -3.42 -11.28
N ARG A 94 -13.77 -4.70 -11.59
CA ARG A 94 -13.49 -5.25 -12.92
C ARG A 94 -14.24 -4.47 -14.01
N GLY A 95 -13.50 -3.99 -15.02
CA GLY A 95 -14.01 -3.15 -16.12
C GLY A 95 -14.06 -1.64 -15.82
N GLY A 96 -13.93 -1.24 -14.56
CA GLY A 96 -13.69 0.14 -14.15
C GLY A 96 -12.24 0.57 -14.39
N LYS A 97 -11.98 1.87 -14.40
CA LYS A 97 -10.63 2.43 -14.61
C LYS A 97 -10.29 3.52 -13.62
N LEU A 98 -9.04 3.51 -13.15
CA LEU A 98 -8.43 4.59 -12.40
C LEU A 98 -7.32 5.25 -13.22
N MET A 99 -7.47 6.53 -13.51
CA MET A 99 -6.45 7.36 -14.14
C MET A 99 -5.91 8.33 -13.08
N ALA A 100 -4.92 7.88 -12.33
CA ALA A 100 -4.32 8.60 -11.21
C ALA A 100 -2.82 8.80 -11.48
N GLU A 101 -2.49 9.89 -12.15
CA GLU A 101 -1.15 10.21 -12.62
C GLU A 101 -0.60 11.43 -11.86
N GLY A 102 -0.07 11.19 -10.67
CA GLY A 102 0.68 12.17 -9.91
C GLY A 102 2.03 12.49 -10.56
N THR A 103 2.81 13.34 -9.89
CA THR A 103 4.21 13.58 -10.24
C THR A 103 5.09 13.55 -8.99
N ALA A 104 6.41 13.47 -9.16
CA ALA A 104 7.34 13.56 -8.03
C ALA A 104 7.16 14.83 -7.17
N SER A 105 6.74 15.96 -7.76
CA SER A 105 6.48 17.20 -7.03
C SER A 105 5.04 17.34 -6.53
N GLU A 106 4.10 16.67 -7.17
CA GLU A 106 2.67 16.72 -6.87
C GLU A 106 2.11 15.28 -6.85
N PRO A 107 2.54 14.45 -5.88
CA PRO A 107 2.03 13.09 -5.77
C PRO A 107 0.56 13.11 -5.38
N ILE A 108 -0.17 12.08 -5.79
CA ILE A 108 -1.52 11.83 -5.26
C ILE A 108 -1.37 11.20 -3.89
N ILE A 109 -2.08 11.72 -2.88
CA ILE A 109 -1.96 11.26 -1.50
C ILE A 109 -3.29 10.65 -1.08
N MET A 110 -3.25 9.36 -0.75
CA MET A 110 -4.38 8.62 -0.19
C MET A 110 -4.06 8.32 1.28
N THR A 111 -4.81 8.92 2.21
CA THR A 111 -4.51 8.89 3.65
C THR A 111 -5.78 8.81 4.49
N SER A 112 -5.67 8.88 5.82
CA SER A 112 -6.82 8.93 6.72
C SER A 112 -7.42 10.33 6.83
N ALA A 113 -8.72 10.42 7.12
CA ALA A 113 -9.40 11.62 7.58
C ALA A 113 -8.77 12.23 8.84
N SER A 114 -8.05 11.43 9.63
CA SER A 114 -7.30 11.89 10.82
C SER A 114 -6.00 12.61 10.48
N ASP A 115 -5.47 12.47 9.25
CA ASP A 115 -4.27 13.18 8.80
C ASP A 115 -4.57 14.68 8.68
N ASN A 116 -3.72 15.53 9.27
CA ASN A 116 -3.89 16.98 9.24
C ASN A 116 -3.32 17.65 7.98
N ILE A 117 -2.85 16.87 7.00
CA ILE A 117 -2.43 17.37 5.68
C ILE A 117 -3.53 18.20 5.01
N THR A 118 -3.14 19.31 4.39
CA THR A 118 -4.02 20.20 3.61
C THR A 118 -3.55 20.33 2.17
N ILE A 119 -4.42 20.83 1.29
CA ILE A 119 -4.14 21.06 -0.15
C ILE A 119 -2.79 21.76 -0.34
N GLY A 120 -1.99 21.25 -1.29
CA GLY A 120 -0.66 21.75 -1.62
C GLY A 120 0.47 21.27 -0.70
N GLN A 121 0.17 20.48 0.33
CA GLN A 121 1.18 19.81 1.15
C GLN A 121 1.39 18.37 0.68
N THR A 122 2.60 17.85 0.92
CA THR A 122 2.94 16.45 0.66
C THR A 122 2.94 15.57 1.92
N MET A 123 2.86 16.18 3.12
CA MET A 123 2.79 15.49 4.40
C MET A 123 2.06 16.29 5.47
N GLY A 124 1.31 15.60 6.33
CA GLY A 124 0.85 16.11 7.60
C GLY A 124 1.94 16.04 8.68
N THR A 125 1.58 16.48 9.89
CA THR A 125 2.50 16.56 11.04
C THR A 125 2.10 15.67 12.21
N ASN A 126 0.89 15.09 12.18
CA ASN A 126 0.31 14.38 13.32
C ASN A 126 0.35 12.85 13.22
N LEU A 127 0.50 12.29 12.01
CA LEU A 127 0.62 10.84 11.82
C LEU A 127 2.05 10.44 11.46
N ASP A 128 2.42 9.22 11.85
CA ASP A 128 3.70 8.60 11.54
C ASP A 128 3.55 7.10 11.21
N GLN A 129 4.68 6.40 11.08
CA GLN A 129 4.74 5.01 10.63
C GLN A 129 4.05 4.01 11.57
N ASN A 130 3.67 4.43 12.78
CA ASN A 130 2.98 3.59 13.76
C ASN A 130 1.46 3.76 13.73
N ASP A 131 0.95 4.77 13.01
CA ASP A 131 -0.48 5.02 12.86
C ASP A 131 -1.04 4.18 11.71
N ARG A 132 -1.69 3.07 12.05
CA ARG A 132 -2.21 2.07 11.09
C ARG A 132 -3.72 1.88 11.26
N GLY A 133 -4.38 1.30 10.26
CA GLY A 133 -5.76 0.82 10.34
C GLY A 133 -6.81 1.93 10.33
N LEU A 134 -6.44 3.11 9.85
CA LEU A 134 -7.29 4.31 9.95
C LEU A 134 -8.28 4.43 8.79
N TRP A 135 -8.06 3.67 7.71
CA TRP A 135 -8.97 3.45 6.58
C TRP A 135 -8.54 2.17 5.83
N GLY A 136 -9.26 1.78 4.78
CA GLY A 136 -9.04 0.51 4.06
C GLY A 136 -7.77 0.50 3.22
N GLY A 137 -7.69 1.32 2.18
CA GLY A 137 -6.62 1.25 1.19
C GLY A 137 -7.18 1.39 -0.22
N LEU A 138 -6.35 1.02 -1.21
CA LEU A 138 -6.72 1.00 -2.62
C LEU A 138 -6.82 -0.46 -3.11
N ILE A 139 -7.98 -0.83 -3.62
CA ILE A 139 -8.23 -2.15 -4.19
C ILE A 139 -8.48 -2.01 -5.69
N VAL A 140 -7.73 -2.75 -6.52
CA VAL A 140 -7.88 -2.77 -7.97
C VAL A 140 -8.15 -4.20 -8.43
N LEU A 141 -9.32 -4.41 -9.01
CA LEU A 141 -9.80 -5.71 -9.45
C LEU A 141 -9.88 -5.74 -10.98
N GLY A 142 -9.10 -6.63 -11.58
CA GLY A 142 -9.02 -6.81 -13.02
C GLY A 142 -9.65 -8.11 -13.50
N ASN A 143 -9.51 -8.33 -14.81
CA ASN A 143 -10.05 -9.49 -15.54
C ASN A 143 -8.97 -10.46 -16.04
N ALA A 144 -7.74 -10.36 -15.52
CA ALA A 144 -6.63 -11.21 -15.90
C ALA A 144 -6.69 -12.58 -15.20
N PRO A 145 -6.08 -13.63 -15.78
CA PRO A 145 -6.06 -14.96 -15.18
C PRO A 145 -5.39 -14.99 -13.81
N CYS A 146 -5.93 -15.81 -12.92
CA CYS A 146 -5.37 -16.16 -11.61
C CYS A 146 -5.44 -17.69 -11.47
N SER A 147 -4.75 -18.26 -10.50
CA SER A 147 -4.88 -19.67 -10.14
C SER A 147 -5.66 -19.83 -8.86
N PHE A 148 -6.89 -20.33 -8.99
CA PHE A 148 -7.81 -20.51 -7.88
C PHE A 148 -8.09 -22.00 -7.62
N SER A 149 -8.37 -22.34 -6.37
CA SER A 149 -8.83 -23.67 -5.99
C SER A 149 -10.04 -24.12 -6.83
N GLY A 150 -9.97 -25.34 -7.36
CA GLY A 150 -11.02 -25.91 -8.21
C GLY A 150 -11.08 -25.35 -9.63
N ASP A 151 -10.07 -24.57 -10.06
CA ASP A 151 -9.95 -23.97 -11.40
C ASP A 151 -11.17 -23.09 -11.78
N VAL A 152 -11.74 -22.39 -10.80
CA VAL A 152 -12.73 -21.34 -11.07
C VAL A 152 -12.10 -20.17 -11.84
N THR A 153 -12.90 -19.38 -12.54
CA THR A 153 -12.39 -18.27 -13.37
C THR A 153 -12.27 -16.94 -12.64
N ASP A 154 -12.99 -16.81 -11.54
CA ASP A 154 -13.07 -15.61 -10.73
C ASP A 154 -13.40 -15.96 -9.29
N LEU A 155 -12.94 -15.12 -8.38
CA LEU A 155 -13.11 -15.26 -6.94
C LEU A 155 -13.52 -13.90 -6.35
N GLN A 156 -14.11 -13.93 -5.17
CA GLN A 156 -14.44 -12.72 -4.41
C GLN A 156 -13.17 -12.26 -3.68
N ILE A 157 -12.74 -11.02 -3.90
CA ILE A 157 -11.59 -10.47 -3.16
C ILE A 157 -11.90 -10.49 -1.66
N GLU A 158 -10.86 -10.74 -0.87
CA GLU A 158 -11.02 -10.96 0.56
C GLU A 158 -11.68 -9.78 1.28
N GLY A 159 -12.47 -10.11 2.29
CA GLY A 159 -13.21 -9.14 3.10
C GLY A 159 -14.36 -8.39 2.41
N ILE A 160 -14.59 -8.57 1.10
CA ILE A 160 -15.78 -8.05 0.42
C ILE A 160 -16.87 -9.15 0.41
N PRO A 161 -18.11 -8.85 0.86
CA PRO A 161 -19.19 -9.83 0.88
C PRO A 161 -19.50 -10.44 -0.49
N ALA A 162 -19.86 -11.74 -0.54
CA ALA A 162 -20.13 -12.45 -1.79
C ALA A 162 -21.34 -11.90 -2.58
N GLU A 163 -22.26 -11.19 -1.93
CA GLU A 163 -23.36 -10.49 -2.58
C GLU A 163 -22.93 -9.22 -3.34
N ASP A 164 -21.77 -8.66 -2.99
CA ASP A 164 -21.19 -7.49 -3.63
C ASP A 164 -20.40 -7.91 -4.86
N THR A 165 -21.11 -8.15 -5.96
CA THR A 165 -20.54 -8.67 -7.23
C THR A 165 -19.46 -7.78 -7.85
N TRP A 166 -19.34 -6.53 -7.41
CA TRP A 166 -18.26 -5.63 -7.82
C TRP A 166 -16.91 -5.98 -7.17
N GLY A 167 -16.89 -6.85 -6.15
CA GLY A 167 -15.67 -7.38 -5.53
C GLY A 167 -15.12 -8.65 -6.20
N LEU A 168 -15.71 -9.08 -7.32
CA LEU A 168 -15.17 -10.20 -8.10
C LEU A 168 -13.96 -9.76 -8.93
N TYR A 169 -12.89 -10.56 -8.89
CA TYR A 169 -11.69 -10.40 -9.71
C TYR A 169 -11.32 -11.71 -10.42
N GLY A 170 -10.39 -11.61 -11.36
CA GLY A 170 -9.99 -12.73 -12.19
C GLY A 170 -10.79 -12.81 -13.48
N GLY A 171 -10.32 -13.68 -14.37
CA GLY A 171 -10.96 -13.96 -15.64
C GLY A 171 -10.00 -14.53 -16.66
N SER A 172 -10.12 -14.10 -17.91
CA SER A 172 -9.35 -14.68 -19.02
C SER A 172 -8.56 -13.66 -19.84
N ASN A 173 -8.66 -12.37 -19.51
CA ASN A 173 -8.04 -11.30 -20.28
C ASN A 173 -6.69 -10.89 -19.67
N ALA A 174 -5.63 -11.57 -20.06
CA ALA A 174 -4.26 -11.27 -19.61
C ALA A 174 -3.77 -9.85 -19.99
N THR A 175 -4.46 -9.15 -20.88
CA THR A 175 -4.16 -7.76 -21.25
C THR A 175 -5.26 -6.79 -20.77
N ASP A 176 -5.99 -7.17 -19.72
CA ASP A 176 -6.94 -6.27 -19.06
C ASP A 176 -6.25 -4.96 -18.63
N ASN A 177 -7.01 -3.87 -18.62
CA ASN A 177 -6.49 -2.53 -18.36
C ASN A 177 -7.40 -1.82 -17.36
N SER A 178 -6.92 -1.74 -16.11
CA SER A 178 -7.54 -1.05 -14.98
C SER A 178 -7.13 0.43 -14.88
N GLY A 179 -6.31 0.93 -15.82
CA GLY A 179 -5.92 2.33 -15.93
C GLY A 179 -4.42 2.57 -15.71
N VAL A 180 -4.09 3.74 -15.15
CA VAL A 180 -2.73 4.20 -14.88
C VAL A 180 -2.68 4.72 -13.45
N MET A 181 -1.73 4.20 -12.67
CA MET A 181 -1.47 4.58 -11.29
C MET A 181 -0.01 4.96 -11.15
N LYS A 182 0.25 6.26 -11.01
CA LYS A 182 1.60 6.82 -10.99
C LYS A 182 1.81 7.87 -9.90
N TYR A 183 2.93 7.81 -9.18
CA TYR A 183 3.26 8.74 -8.08
C TYR A 183 2.13 8.85 -7.06
N ILE A 184 1.76 7.71 -6.46
CA ILE A 184 0.70 7.63 -5.45
C ILE A 184 1.30 7.21 -4.12
N SER A 185 1.03 7.98 -3.07
CA SER A 185 1.42 7.65 -1.69
C SER A 185 0.18 7.25 -0.91
N ILE A 186 0.09 5.97 -0.55
CA ILE A 186 -1.01 5.34 0.19
C ILE A 186 -0.55 5.14 1.63
N ARG A 187 -1.27 5.70 2.60
CA ARG A 187 -0.79 5.80 3.98
C ARG A 187 -1.85 5.41 5.00
N HIS A 188 -1.44 4.76 6.09
CA HIS A 188 -2.26 4.53 7.28
C HIS A 188 -3.51 3.65 7.00
N GLY A 189 -3.40 2.74 6.02
CA GLY A 189 -4.45 1.80 5.60
C GLY A 189 -4.60 0.60 6.54
N GLY A 190 -5.32 -0.45 6.13
CA GLY A 190 -5.46 -1.68 6.93
C GLY A 190 -6.67 -1.74 7.85
N ALA A 191 -7.75 -1.03 7.54
CA ALA A 191 -8.99 -1.17 8.32
C ALA A 191 -9.59 -2.57 8.16
N LEU A 192 -9.87 -3.23 9.27
CA LEU A 192 -10.54 -4.52 9.33
C LEU A 192 -11.90 -4.50 8.61
N ILE A 193 -12.07 -5.31 7.56
CA ILE A 193 -13.31 -5.42 6.76
C ILE A 193 -14.05 -6.75 6.93
N GLY A 194 -13.40 -7.76 7.50
CA GLY A 194 -13.99 -9.02 7.96
C GLY A 194 -13.27 -9.52 9.21
N GLU A 195 -13.71 -10.63 9.81
CA GLU A 195 -12.94 -11.23 10.91
C GLU A 195 -11.63 -11.80 10.36
N GLY A 196 -10.49 -11.21 10.75
CA GLY A 196 -9.16 -11.56 10.25
C GLY A 196 -8.90 -11.17 8.79
N ASN A 197 -9.70 -10.26 8.24
CA ASN A 197 -9.53 -9.75 6.88
C ASN A 197 -9.35 -8.24 6.97
N GLU A 198 -8.10 -7.81 7.07
CA GLU A 198 -7.67 -6.44 6.89
C GLU A 198 -7.57 -6.14 5.38
N ILE A 199 -7.33 -4.87 5.00
CA ILE A 199 -7.12 -4.50 3.59
C ILE A 199 -5.66 -4.12 3.42
N ASN A 200 -5.03 -4.55 2.33
CA ASN A 200 -3.65 -4.17 2.01
C ASN A 200 -3.55 -2.69 1.63
N GLY A 201 -2.35 -2.13 1.65
CA GLY A 201 -2.17 -0.75 1.20
C GLY A 201 -2.61 -0.61 -0.26
N LEU A 202 -2.07 -1.48 -1.11
CA LEU A 202 -2.48 -1.67 -2.49
C LEU A 202 -2.79 -3.15 -2.75
N THR A 203 -4.05 -3.47 -2.96
CA THR A 203 -4.50 -4.81 -3.37
C THR A 203 -4.67 -4.85 -4.89
N LEU A 204 -4.03 -5.82 -5.55
CA LEU A 204 -4.08 -6.03 -7.01
C LEU A 204 -4.63 -7.41 -7.33
N GLY A 205 -5.95 -7.51 -7.48
CA GLY A 205 -6.64 -8.75 -7.83
C GLY A 205 -6.78 -8.95 -9.33
N GLY A 206 -6.06 -9.91 -9.91
CA GLY A 206 -6.21 -10.28 -11.32
C GLY A 206 -6.02 -9.10 -12.28
N VAL A 207 -5.11 -8.18 -11.96
CA VAL A 207 -4.85 -6.99 -12.77
C VAL A 207 -4.04 -7.37 -14.00
N GLY A 208 -4.45 -6.89 -15.18
CA GLY A 208 -3.84 -7.24 -16.46
C GLY A 208 -2.66 -6.35 -16.85
N SER A 209 -1.80 -6.89 -17.72
CA SER A 209 -0.62 -6.24 -18.32
C SER A 209 -0.91 -4.97 -19.14
N GLY A 210 -2.19 -4.66 -19.40
CA GLY A 210 -2.59 -3.39 -20.02
C GLY A 210 -2.63 -2.22 -19.03
N THR A 211 -2.48 -2.49 -17.73
CA THR A 211 -2.46 -1.50 -16.64
C THR A 211 -1.04 -1.02 -16.39
N GLU A 212 -0.84 0.27 -16.11
CA GLU A 212 0.45 0.83 -15.69
C GLU A 212 0.43 1.10 -14.18
N ILE A 213 1.39 0.51 -13.45
CA ILE A 213 1.64 0.75 -12.02
C ILE A 213 3.10 1.15 -11.87
N ASP A 214 3.33 2.39 -11.45
CA ASP A 214 4.69 2.95 -11.40
C ASP A 214 4.83 4.02 -10.31
N HIS A 215 5.88 3.99 -9.49
CA HIS A 215 6.08 4.95 -8.39
C HIS A 215 4.92 4.94 -7.38
N ILE A 216 4.75 3.81 -6.70
CA ILE A 216 3.78 3.69 -5.60
C ILE A 216 4.55 3.61 -4.29
N GLU A 217 4.08 4.37 -3.29
CA GLU A 217 4.52 4.26 -1.92
C GLU A 217 3.37 3.77 -1.05
N VAL A 218 3.63 2.80 -0.18
CA VAL A 218 2.72 2.36 0.88
C VAL A 218 3.39 2.55 2.24
N VAL A 219 2.70 3.21 3.18
CA VAL A 219 3.22 3.48 4.52
C VAL A 219 2.21 3.09 5.59
N ALA A 220 2.65 2.40 6.63
CA ALA A 220 1.85 2.11 7.81
C ALA A 220 0.50 1.44 7.47
N ASN A 221 0.53 0.39 6.67
CA ASN A 221 -0.62 -0.50 6.54
C ASN A 221 -0.68 -1.47 7.73
N VAL A 222 -1.88 -1.92 8.14
CA VAL A 222 -1.99 -2.97 9.18
C VAL A 222 -1.56 -4.32 8.63
N ASP A 223 -1.99 -4.59 7.40
CA ASP A 223 -1.75 -5.82 6.68
C ASP A 223 -0.57 -5.58 5.72
N ASP A 224 -0.62 -6.17 4.54
CA ASP A 224 0.44 -6.02 3.54
C ASP A 224 0.62 -4.60 3.02
N GLY A 225 1.82 -4.34 2.53
CA GLY A 225 2.13 -3.17 1.73
C GLY A 225 1.42 -3.23 0.39
N VAL A 226 1.88 -4.13 -0.47
CA VAL A 226 1.30 -4.38 -1.79
C VAL A 226 1.10 -5.88 -1.96
N GLU A 227 -0.13 -6.30 -2.25
CA GLU A 227 -0.45 -7.70 -2.49
C GLU A 227 -0.93 -7.92 -3.92
N PHE A 228 -0.36 -8.94 -4.56
CA PHE A 228 -0.68 -9.38 -5.91
C PHE A 228 -1.42 -10.72 -5.89
N PHE A 229 -2.75 -10.67 -5.99
CA PHE A 229 -3.58 -11.86 -6.16
C PHE A 229 -3.69 -12.22 -7.64
N GLY A 230 -2.79 -13.08 -8.12
CA GLY A 230 -2.76 -13.49 -9.52
C GLY A 230 -2.58 -12.33 -10.49
N GLY A 231 -2.94 -12.54 -11.77
CA GLY A 231 -2.83 -11.51 -12.81
C GLY A 231 -1.46 -11.44 -13.49
N THR A 232 -1.31 -10.40 -14.32
CA THR A 232 -0.20 -10.24 -15.29
C THR A 232 0.34 -8.82 -15.37
N VAL A 233 -0.16 -7.91 -14.52
CA VAL A 233 0.30 -6.52 -14.47
C VAL A 233 1.80 -6.45 -14.22
N ASN A 234 2.50 -5.48 -14.79
CA ASN A 234 3.86 -5.18 -14.35
C ASN A 234 3.81 -3.97 -13.42
N ALA A 235 4.61 -3.99 -12.36
CA ALA A 235 4.72 -2.89 -11.42
C ALA A 235 6.19 -2.47 -11.29
N SER A 236 6.43 -1.16 -11.22
CA SER A 236 7.78 -0.62 -11.10
C SER A 236 7.87 0.46 -10.03
N ASN A 237 9.03 0.62 -9.40
CA ASN A 237 9.28 1.68 -8.42
C ASN A 237 8.29 1.61 -7.24
N LEU A 238 8.31 0.50 -6.51
CA LEU A 238 7.47 0.31 -5.32
C LEU A 238 8.28 0.58 -4.05
N LEU A 239 7.75 1.40 -3.15
CA LEU A 239 8.30 1.59 -1.81
C LEU A 239 7.28 1.19 -0.76
N VAL A 240 7.67 0.35 0.18
CA VAL A 240 6.84 -0.01 1.34
C VAL A 240 7.60 0.30 2.62
N TRP A 241 6.91 0.96 3.56
CA TRP A 241 7.48 1.29 4.87
C TRP A 241 6.50 0.98 6.01
N ALA A 242 6.94 0.13 6.94
CA ALA A 242 6.27 -0.13 8.22
C ALA A 242 4.83 -0.65 8.12
N GLN A 243 4.57 -1.48 7.13
CA GLN A 243 3.42 -2.38 7.08
C GLN A 243 3.41 -3.34 8.28
N GLY A 244 2.26 -3.93 8.60
CA GLY A 244 2.14 -4.83 9.74
C GLY A 244 2.29 -6.31 9.42
N ASP A 245 2.02 -6.72 8.18
CA ASP A 245 2.30 -8.08 7.72
C ASP A 245 3.43 -8.05 6.67
N ASP A 246 3.18 -8.37 5.40
CA ASP A 246 4.21 -8.51 4.38
C ASP A 246 4.35 -7.30 3.48
N ALA A 247 5.58 -6.91 3.17
CA ALA A 247 5.77 -5.70 2.38
C ALA A 247 5.33 -5.88 0.92
N ILE A 248 5.78 -6.96 0.28
CA ILE A 248 5.28 -7.40 -1.02
C ILE A 248 4.81 -8.84 -0.86
N ASP A 249 3.52 -9.06 -1.05
CA ASP A 249 2.92 -10.40 -1.06
C ASP A 249 2.46 -10.76 -2.48
N ILE A 250 2.67 -12.02 -2.86
CA ILE A 250 2.33 -12.61 -4.15
C ILE A 250 1.57 -13.91 -3.90
N ASP A 251 0.34 -13.99 -4.41
CA ASP A 251 -0.46 -15.20 -4.34
C ASP A 251 -1.06 -15.56 -5.72
N GLN A 252 -1.69 -16.74 -5.80
CA GLN A 252 -2.60 -17.14 -6.86
C GLN A 252 -1.98 -17.06 -8.24
N ALA A 253 -0.71 -17.45 -8.33
CA ALA A 253 0.04 -17.60 -9.56
C ALA A 253 0.21 -16.30 -10.36
N TYR A 254 0.45 -15.17 -9.69
CA TYR A 254 0.85 -13.94 -10.37
C TYR A 254 2.02 -14.20 -11.34
N SER A 255 1.95 -13.56 -12.51
CA SER A 255 2.85 -13.83 -13.64
C SER A 255 3.42 -12.56 -14.27
N GLY A 256 3.32 -11.44 -13.55
CA GLY A 256 3.91 -10.17 -13.94
C GLY A 256 5.35 -9.98 -13.44
N THR A 257 5.91 -8.82 -13.74
CA THR A 257 7.21 -8.36 -13.26
C THR A 257 7.04 -7.24 -12.23
N ILE A 258 7.71 -7.38 -11.09
CA ILE A 258 7.88 -6.35 -10.06
C ILE A 258 9.35 -5.91 -10.12
N ASP A 259 9.58 -4.65 -10.47
CA ASP A 259 10.93 -4.10 -10.70
C ASP A 259 11.18 -2.84 -9.87
N ASN A 260 12.41 -2.69 -9.37
CA ASN A 260 12.84 -1.57 -8.53
C ASN A 260 11.99 -1.42 -7.25
N VAL A 261 12.29 -2.22 -6.23
CA VAL A 261 11.51 -2.28 -4.97
C VAL A 261 12.35 -1.84 -3.78
N VAL A 262 11.81 -0.98 -2.92
CA VAL A 262 12.43 -0.61 -1.64
C VAL A 262 11.50 -0.98 -0.50
N VAL A 263 11.99 -1.79 0.45
CA VAL A 263 11.23 -2.14 1.66
C VAL A 263 11.99 -1.66 2.89
N HIS A 264 11.31 -0.95 3.79
CA HIS A 264 11.78 -0.68 5.14
C HIS A 264 10.82 -1.30 6.15
N LEU A 265 11.27 -2.30 6.89
CA LEU A 265 10.43 -2.93 7.91
C LEU A 265 10.20 -2.00 9.11
N GLY A 266 8.96 -1.98 9.58
CA GLY A 266 8.53 -1.37 10.82
C GLY A 266 8.77 -2.29 12.01
N ASP A 267 8.37 -1.83 13.20
CA ASP A 267 8.53 -2.57 14.45
C ASP A 267 7.63 -3.81 14.58
N VAL A 268 6.52 -3.83 13.84
CA VAL A 268 5.53 -4.91 13.86
C VAL A 268 5.44 -5.68 12.54
N SER A 269 6.26 -5.33 11.54
CA SER A 269 6.26 -5.99 10.23
C SER A 269 6.57 -7.48 10.32
N ASP A 270 6.13 -8.23 9.31
CA ASP A 270 6.49 -9.64 9.13
C ASP A 270 7.62 -9.80 8.10
N HIS A 271 7.35 -10.10 6.83
CA HIS A 271 8.38 -10.32 5.83
C HIS A 271 8.59 -9.11 4.91
N ALA A 272 9.80 -9.00 4.34
CA ALA A 272 9.99 -8.09 3.22
C ALA A 272 9.33 -8.64 1.94
N PHE A 273 9.36 -9.96 1.73
CA PHE A 273 8.62 -10.63 0.65
C PHE A 273 7.91 -11.86 1.19
N GLU A 274 6.65 -12.05 0.80
CA GLU A 274 5.95 -13.32 0.93
C GLU A 274 5.52 -13.78 -0.47
N VAL A 275 5.67 -15.07 -0.75
CA VAL A 275 5.34 -15.64 -2.05
C VAL A 275 4.66 -16.98 -1.88
N ASP A 276 3.38 -16.99 -2.22
CA ASP A 276 2.56 -18.17 -2.39
C ASP A 276 2.50 -18.65 -3.85
N GLY A 277 2.42 -19.97 -3.98
CA GLY A 277 2.24 -20.61 -5.28
C GLY A 277 0.79 -20.71 -5.73
N PRO A 278 0.56 -21.39 -6.86
CA PRO A 278 -0.78 -21.56 -7.42
C PRO A 278 -1.73 -22.34 -6.50
N GLU A 279 -2.98 -21.87 -6.34
CA GLU A 279 -4.03 -22.65 -5.66
C GLU A 279 -4.76 -23.65 -6.57
N GLY A 280 -4.74 -23.39 -7.87
CA GLY A 280 -5.29 -24.22 -8.93
C GLY A 280 -4.21 -24.77 -9.86
N THR A 281 -4.61 -25.17 -11.07
CA THR A 281 -3.70 -25.77 -12.06
C THR A 281 -2.96 -24.75 -12.93
N ALA A 282 -3.41 -23.50 -12.95
CA ALA A 282 -2.75 -22.45 -13.71
C ALA A 282 -1.38 -22.14 -13.09
N ALA A 283 -0.31 -22.36 -13.85
CA ALA A 283 1.03 -22.04 -13.40
C ALA A 283 1.31 -20.54 -13.56
N GLY A 284 1.80 -19.93 -12.49
CA GLY A 284 2.31 -18.57 -12.45
C GLY A 284 3.83 -18.58 -12.53
N SER A 285 4.43 -17.43 -12.79
CA SER A 285 5.87 -17.27 -12.73
C SER A 285 6.17 -15.79 -12.62
N PHE A 286 6.09 -15.26 -11.40
CA PHE A 286 6.45 -13.88 -11.15
C PHE A 286 7.93 -13.64 -11.47
N ILE A 287 8.27 -12.39 -11.72
CA ILE A 287 9.66 -11.92 -11.69
C ILE A 287 9.71 -10.77 -10.70
N LEU A 288 10.45 -10.93 -9.60
CA LEU A 288 10.78 -9.85 -8.67
C LEU A 288 12.26 -9.51 -8.86
N GLN A 289 12.57 -8.26 -9.16
CA GLN A 289 13.95 -7.86 -9.44
C GLN A 289 14.33 -6.45 -9.01
N ASN A 290 15.64 -6.27 -8.76
CA ASN A 290 16.25 -4.99 -8.37
C ASN A 290 15.62 -4.45 -7.08
N ALA A 291 15.71 -5.22 -6.00
CA ALA A 291 15.07 -4.87 -4.74
C ALA A 291 16.10 -4.57 -3.64
N SER A 292 15.90 -3.50 -2.89
CA SER A 292 16.66 -3.20 -1.67
C SER A 292 15.75 -3.32 -0.45
N ILE A 293 16.02 -4.31 0.41
CA ILE A 293 15.22 -4.59 1.61
C ILE A 293 16.00 -4.27 2.88
N PHE A 294 15.35 -3.56 3.80
CA PHE A 294 15.93 -3.06 5.03
C PHE A 294 15.13 -3.60 6.21
N GLY A 295 15.73 -4.52 6.95
CA GLY A 295 15.17 -5.06 8.19
C GLY A 295 15.21 -4.03 9.31
N ASN A 296 14.57 -4.37 10.43
CA ASN A 296 14.52 -3.53 11.60
C ASN A 296 14.90 -4.31 12.86
N SER A 297 15.81 -3.72 13.65
CA SER A 297 16.47 -4.39 14.77
C SER A 297 15.56 -4.82 15.92
N VAL A 298 14.32 -4.30 15.98
CA VAL A 298 13.35 -4.61 17.03
C VAL A 298 12.15 -5.42 16.55
N THR A 299 12.09 -5.74 15.26
CA THR A 299 10.98 -6.49 14.66
C THR A 299 11.11 -7.96 15.02
N GLU A 300 10.11 -8.50 15.70
CA GLU A 300 10.13 -9.89 16.18
C GLU A 300 9.98 -10.89 15.03
N ASN A 301 9.09 -10.62 14.07
CA ASN A 301 8.76 -11.52 12.96
C ASN A 301 9.52 -11.15 11.67
N GLY A 302 9.71 -9.87 11.35
CA GLY A 302 10.81 -9.26 10.57
C GLY A 302 11.78 -10.12 9.74
N GLU A 303 11.35 -10.90 8.76
CA GLU A 303 12.16 -11.82 7.94
C GLU A 303 12.48 -11.29 6.53
N TYR A 304 13.50 -11.87 5.88
CA TYR A 304 13.92 -11.38 4.55
C TYR A 304 12.87 -11.76 3.50
N ALA A 305 12.46 -13.04 3.49
CA ALA A 305 11.40 -13.51 2.62
C ALA A 305 10.91 -14.91 3.02
N ASP A 306 9.61 -15.16 2.84
CA ASP A 306 9.02 -16.49 2.94
C ASP A 306 8.45 -16.96 1.60
N TYR A 307 8.73 -18.21 1.21
CA TYR A 307 8.22 -18.84 -0.01
C TYR A 307 7.46 -20.10 0.36
N ARG A 308 6.16 -20.10 0.04
CA ARG A 308 5.21 -21.12 0.49
C ARG A 308 4.37 -21.66 -0.68
N LYS A 309 3.46 -22.59 -0.35
CA LYS A 309 2.42 -23.15 -1.26
C LYS A 309 2.90 -23.51 -2.69
N ALA A 310 4.07 -24.12 -2.84
CA ALA A 310 4.68 -24.48 -4.13
C ALA A 310 4.99 -23.29 -5.06
N ALA A 311 5.38 -22.14 -4.50
CA ALA A 311 5.77 -20.93 -5.22
C ALA A 311 6.63 -21.19 -6.47
N THR A 312 6.39 -20.40 -7.51
CA THR A 312 7.11 -20.45 -8.80
C THR A 312 7.40 -19.06 -9.30
N GLY A 313 8.59 -18.85 -9.87
CA GLY A 313 9.04 -17.55 -10.35
C GLY A 313 10.52 -17.32 -10.13
N ALA A 314 10.92 -16.05 -10.16
CA ALA A 314 12.32 -15.66 -10.03
C ALA A 314 12.47 -14.41 -9.16
N THR A 315 13.38 -14.48 -8.18
CA THR A 315 13.80 -13.33 -7.36
C THR A 315 15.25 -12.97 -7.64
N ASN A 316 15.51 -11.78 -8.19
CA ASN A 316 16.82 -11.42 -8.75
C ASN A 316 17.32 -10.06 -8.26
N ASN A 317 18.65 -9.92 -8.17
CA ASN A 317 19.32 -8.65 -7.86
C ASN A 317 18.80 -8.00 -6.57
N VAL A 318 18.87 -8.73 -5.47
CA VAL A 318 18.41 -8.25 -4.16
C VAL A 318 19.58 -7.76 -3.31
N PHE A 319 19.48 -6.55 -2.81
CA PHE A 319 20.32 -6.05 -1.74
C PHE A 319 19.56 -6.10 -0.41
N ALA A 320 20.19 -6.61 0.65
CA ALA A 320 19.55 -6.69 1.96
C ALA A 320 20.46 -6.23 3.09
N SER A 321 19.90 -5.53 4.08
CA SER A 321 20.63 -5.11 5.28
C SER A 321 19.70 -4.86 6.47
N GLY A 322 20.27 -4.80 7.68
CA GLY A 322 19.51 -4.37 8.88
C GLY A 322 18.67 -5.45 9.57
N PHE A 323 18.66 -6.68 9.07
CA PHE A 323 17.95 -7.80 9.69
C PHE A 323 18.71 -8.35 10.91
N PRO A 324 18.02 -8.70 12.01
CA PRO A 324 18.58 -9.39 13.16
C PRO A 324 19.16 -10.79 12.85
N VAL A 325 19.98 -11.31 13.78
CA VAL A 325 20.43 -12.71 13.71
C VAL A 325 19.24 -13.66 13.81
N GLY A 326 19.21 -14.68 12.97
CA GLY A 326 18.16 -15.72 12.98
C GLY A 326 17.03 -15.46 11.99
N LYS A 327 17.06 -14.33 11.27
CA LYS A 327 16.16 -14.02 10.17
C LYS A 327 16.69 -14.63 8.87
N ASP A 328 15.80 -15.19 8.08
CA ASP A 328 16.12 -16.02 6.92
C ASP A 328 15.32 -15.63 5.67
N VAL A 329 15.75 -16.23 4.57
CA VAL A 329 15.01 -16.43 3.32
C VAL A 329 14.60 -17.91 3.34
N GLU A 330 13.30 -18.18 3.33
CA GLU A 330 12.77 -19.50 3.64
C GLU A 330 12.19 -20.23 2.41
N LEU A 331 12.43 -21.54 2.33
CA LEU A 331 11.55 -22.46 1.61
C LEU A 331 10.76 -23.22 2.66
N ASP A 332 9.47 -22.87 2.82
CA ASP A 332 8.67 -23.22 4.00
C ASP A 332 8.35 -24.72 4.09
N ASN A 333 8.21 -25.40 2.95
CA ASN A 333 7.79 -26.80 2.96
C ASN A 333 8.29 -27.60 1.75
N ASP A 334 7.99 -28.91 1.76
CA ASP A 334 8.36 -29.86 0.71
C ASP A 334 7.98 -29.38 -0.69
N ALA A 335 6.80 -28.77 -0.86
CA ALA A 335 6.31 -28.37 -2.17
C ALA A 335 7.13 -27.22 -2.76
N VAL A 336 7.57 -26.26 -1.94
CA VAL A 336 8.41 -25.14 -2.40
C VAL A 336 9.84 -25.63 -2.69
N ALA A 337 10.36 -26.50 -1.83
CA ALA A 337 11.65 -27.14 -2.06
C ALA A 337 11.68 -27.97 -3.36
N GLU A 338 10.57 -28.62 -3.73
CA GLU A 338 10.38 -29.27 -5.02
C GLU A 338 10.40 -28.27 -6.18
N SER A 339 9.68 -27.14 -6.07
CA SER A 339 9.74 -26.06 -7.07
C SER A 339 11.16 -25.53 -7.28
N TYR A 340 11.92 -25.34 -6.21
CA TYR A 340 13.33 -24.93 -6.30
C TYR A 340 14.18 -26.00 -7.02
N ASN A 341 14.08 -27.26 -6.60
CA ASN A 341 14.84 -28.36 -7.20
C ASN A 341 14.46 -28.61 -8.68
N ALA A 342 13.22 -28.32 -9.06
CA ALA A 342 12.74 -28.37 -10.44
C ALA A 342 13.21 -27.18 -11.29
N GLY A 343 13.73 -26.12 -10.66
CA GLY A 343 14.13 -24.87 -11.32
C GLY A 343 12.93 -24.02 -11.76
N THR A 344 11.74 -24.27 -11.22
CA THR A 344 10.54 -23.44 -11.45
C THR A 344 10.46 -22.28 -10.45
N LEU A 345 11.13 -22.39 -9.31
CA LEU A 345 11.47 -21.27 -8.43
C LEU A 345 12.98 -21.04 -8.47
N THR A 346 13.38 -19.80 -8.74
CA THR A 346 14.81 -19.46 -8.92
C THR A 346 15.21 -18.20 -8.17
N PHE A 347 16.46 -18.17 -7.74
CA PHE A 347 17.05 -17.07 -6.99
C PHE A 347 18.30 -16.59 -7.71
N GLY A 348 18.30 -15.34 -8.16
CA GLY A 348 19.45 -14.67 -8.74
C GLY A 348 20.44 -14.17 -7.69
N THR A 349 21.19 -13.11 -8.01
CA THR A 349 22.21 -12.54 -7.11
C THR A 349 21.58 -11.87 -5.88
N TRP A 350 22.15 -12.17 -4.72
CA TRP A 350 21.87 -11.47 -3.46
C TRP A 350 23.17 -10.85 -2.89
N GLU A 351 23.11 -9.59 -2.46
CA GLU A 351 24.17 -8.94 -1.70
C GLU A 351 23.62 -8.59 -0.31
N ILE A 352 24.20 -9.17 0.75
CA ILE A 352 23.66 -9.03 2.11
C ILE A 352 24.70 -8.44 3.06
N ILE A 353 24.35 -7.36 3.75
CA ILE A 353 25.09 -6.94 4.95
C ILE A 353 24.67 -7.84 6.10
N LEU A 354 25.57 -8.76 6.48
CA LEU A 354 25.28 -9.76 7.49
C LEU A 354 25.09 -9.12 8.88
N PRO A 355 24.17 -9.64 9.71
CA PRO A 355 24.10 -9.26 11.11
C PRO A 355 25.39 -9.63 11.86
N SER A 356 25.66 -8.88 12.92
CA SER A 356 26.87 -9.09 13.72
C SER A 356 26.93 -10.53 14.26
N GLY A 357 28.05 -11.21 14.03
CA GLY A 357 28.26 -12.59 14.47
C GLY A 357 27.91 -13.66 13.42
N VAL A 358 27.21 -13.30 12.35
CA VAL A 358 27.00 -14.18 11.19
C VAL A 358 28.15 -14.00 10.22
N THR A 359 28.78 -15.09 9.81
CA THR A 359 29.95 -15.09 8.90
C THR A 359 29.71 -15.82 7.60
N ASP A 360 28.67 -16.65 7.55
CA ASP A 360 28.30 -17.45 6.39
C ASP A 360 26.97 -16.94 5.85
N VAL A 361 27.00 -16.32 4.66
CA VAL A 361 25.80 -15.77 4.03
C VAL A 361 24.79 -16.86 3.66
N THR A 362 25.26 -18.08 3.39
CA THR A 362 24.36 -19.20 3.04
C THR A 362 23.50 -19.64 4.22
N SER A 363 23.89 -19.31 5.46
CA SER A 363 23.08 -19.60 6.66
C SER A 363 21.80 -18.78 6.75
N ILE A 364 21.64 -17.72 5.94
CA ILE A 364 20.40 -16.95 5.81
C ILE A 364 19.37 -17.71 4.95
N PHE A 365 19.79 -18.64 4.09
CA PHE A 365 18.90 -19.33 3.18
C PHE A 365 18.52 -20.70 3.77
N VAL A 366 17.29 -20.83 4.24
CA VAL A 366 16.84 -21.96 5.06
C VAL A 366 15.77 -22.77 4.33
N ASN A 367 16.02 -24.07 4.23
CA ASN A 367 15.02 -25.04 3.75
C ASN A 367 14.35 -25.70 4.96
N LYS A 368 13.06 -25.43 5.21
CA LYS A 368 12.29 -26.09 6.28
C LYS A 368 11.54 -27.35 5.83
N ALA A 369 11.62 -27.71 4.55
CA ALA A 369 11.04 -28.94 4.03
C ALA A 369 11.37 -30.18 4.89
N GLU A 370 10.37 -30.99 5.18
CA GLU A 370 10.48 -32.16 6.06
C GLU A 370 11.18 -33.34 5.37
N ASN A 371 10.91 -33.55 4.08
CA ASN A 371 11.31 -34.74 3.32
C ASN A 371 12.12 -34.41 2.07
N VAL A 372 12.20 -33.15 1.67
CA VAL A 372 12.91 -32.70 0.47
C VAL A 372 14.21 -32.01 0.83
N SER A 373 15.33 -32.57 0.35
CA SER A 373 16.65 -31.93 0.49
C SER A 373 16.89 -30.96 -0.66
N VAL A 374 17.46 -29.81 -0.34
CA VAL A 374 17.87 -28.78 -1.30
C VAL A 374 19.38 -28.59 -1.24
N THR A 375 20.01 -28.40 -2.41
CA THR A 375 21.42 -28.06 -2.52
C THR A 375 21.61 -26.75 -3.27
N GLY A 376 22.54 -25.92 -2.79
CA GLY A 376 22.90 -24.66 -3.43
C GLY A 376 21.92 -23.51 -3.21
N PHE A 377 20.95 -23.67 -2.30
CA PHE A 377 20.12 -22.56 -1.87
C PHE A 377 20.98 -21.53 -1.13
N GLY A 378 21.00 -20.29 -1.62
CA GLY A 378 21.92 -19.25 -1.17
C GLY A 378 23.27 -19.19 -1.89
N ASP A 379 23.58 -20.07 -2.85
CA ASP A 379 24.88 -20.05 -3.56
C ASP A 379 25.12 -18.76 -4.36
N ASN A 380 24.05 -18.06 -4.74
CA ASN A 380 24.12 -16.79 -5.45
C ASN A 380 24.20 -15.58 -4.50
N ALA A 381 24.27 -15.82 -3.18
CA ALA A 381 24.36 -14.78 -2.18
C ALA A 381 25.81 -14.45 -1.82
N THR A 382 26.07 -13.17 -1.55
CA THR A 382 27.39 -12.68 -1.15
C THR A 382 27.28 -11.72 0.03
N ALA A 383 28.18 -11.89 1.00
CA ALA A 383 28.29 -10.97 2.13
C ALA A 383 28.99 -9.68 1.69
N VAL A 384 28.38 -8.52 1.94
CA VAL A 384 28.90 -7.19 1.59
C VAL A 384 28.93 -6.26 2.80
N THR A 385 29.58 -5.10 2.66
CA THR A 385 29.64 -4.06 3.72
C THR A 385 28.84 -2.80 3.39
N ALA A 386 28.36 -2.70 2.15
CA ALA A 386 27.50 -1.66 1.60
C ALA A 386 26.83 -2.22 0.34
N GLN A 387 25.75 -1.58 -0.13
CA GLN A 387 25.16 -1.91 -1.43
C GLN A 387 26.21 -1.79 -2.54
N GLY A 388 26.39 -2.86 -3.31
CA GLY A 388 27.36 -2.97 -4.38
C GLY A 388 26.68 -2.87 -5.75
N SER A 389 26.47 -4.01 -6.39
CA SER A 389 26.08 -4.11 -7.80
C SER A 389 24.61 -4.45 -8.04
N VAL A 390 23.89 -4.81 -6.98
CA VAL A 390 22.46 -5.17 -7.02
C VAL A 390 21.64 -4.25 -6.10
N GLY A 391 20.33 -4.50 -6.06
CA GLY A 391 19.38 -3.70 -5.30
C GLY A 391 18.66 -2.66 -6.14
N ALA A 392 17.79 -1.92 -5.47
CA ALA A 392 17.00 -0.86 -6.08
C ALA A 392 17.85 0.38 -6.41
N ASP A 393 17.47 1.07 -7.50
CA ASP A 393 17.82 2.47 -7.73
C ASP A 393 16.95 3.35 -6.82
N THR A 394 17.54 3.75 -5.70
CA THR A 394 16.85 4.54 -4.68
C THR A 394 16.52 5.96 -5.14
N SER A 395 17.16 6.47 -6.20
CA SER A 395 16.91 7.85 -6.70
C SER A 395 15.50 8.05 -7.24
N ALA A 396 14.79 6.96 -7.59
CA ALA A 396 13.38 6.99 -7.99
C ALA A 396 12.43 7.36 -6.84
N PHE A 397 12.88 7.30 -5.58
CA PHE A 397 12.03 7.44 -4.39
C PHE A 397 12.22 8.76 -3.63
N GLY A 398 12.92 9.74 -4.22
CA GLY A 398 13.15 11.04 -3.60
C GLY A 398 11.88 11.82 -3.21
N TRP A 399 10.76 11.56 -3.91
CA TRP A 399 9.45 12.21 -3.73
C TRP A 399 8.64 11.70 -2.53
N THR A 400 9.03 10.55 -1.98
CA THR A 400 8.21 9.76 -1.06
C THR A 400 8.09 10.41 0.34
N TYR A 401 6.98 10.13 1.02
CA TYR A 401 6.81 10.50 2.43
C TYR A 401 7.88 9.86 3.29
N SER A 402 8.18 8.59 3.06
CA SER A 402 9.18 7.79 3.77
C SER A 402 10.55 8.43 3.70
N ASN A 403 11.01 8.85 2.51
CA ASN A 403 12.29 9.53 2.36
C ASN A 403 12.35 10.80 3.21
N ALA A 404 11.33 11.65 3.13
CA ALA A 404 11.29 12.91 3.85
C ALA A 404 11.12 12.75 5.37
N LYS A 405 10.28 11.79 5.81
CA LYS A 405 9.95 11.57 7.22
C LYS A 405 11.04 10.80 7.98
N ALA A 406 11.61 9.75 7.38
CA ALA A 406 12.66 8.94 7.99
C ALA A 406 14.07 9.46 7.69
N GLY A 407 14.22 10.42 6.76
CA GLY A 407 15.51 10.98 6.39
C GLY A 407 16.40 9.94 5.68
N LEU A 408 15.82 9.17 4.76
CA LEU A 408 16.50 8.05 4.09
C LEU A 408 17.64 8.51 3.18
N GLY A 409 17.57 9.74 2.66
CA GLY A 409 18.64 10.36 1.88
C GLY A 409 18.67 9.94 0.41
N TYR A 410 17.50 9.57 -0.13
CA TYR A 410 17.30 9.22 -1.54
C TYR A 410 17.25 10.43 -2.47
#